data_AF-A0AAN8FUK1-F1
#
_entry.id   AF-A0AAN8FUK1-F1
#
_cell.length_a   1.000
_cell.length_b   1.000
_cell.length_c   1.000
_cell.angle_alpha   90.00
_cell.angle_beta   90.00
_cell.angle_gamma   90.00
#
_symmetry.space_group_name_H-M   'P 1'
#
loop_
_entity.id
_entity.type
_entity.pdbx_description
1 polymer ?
#
loop_
_entity_poly.entity_id
_entity_poly.type
_entity_poly.pdbx_seq_one_letter_code
_entity_poly.pdbx_strand_id
1 'polypeptide(L)' 'MVLGPTYGTVILREVHNTNVTVACKQLHLWKCSQVTVFLHSFRPPIVRECVKVHFAAFNVSYEVNRIHSL' A
#
# COMPACT_ATOMS: atom_id res chain seq x y z
N MET A 1 3.91 4.68 -7.07
CA MET A 1 2.45 4.55 -7.25
C MET A 1 1.75 4.90 -5.95
N VAL A 2 0.69 5.71 -6.00
CA VAL A 2 -0.12 6.05 -4.81
C VAL A 2 -1.52 5.48 -5.01
N LEU A 3 -1.98 4.69 -4.05
CA LEU A 3 -3.34 4.16 -3.99
C LEU A 3 -4.10 4.87 -2.87
N GLY A 4 -5.25 5.43 -3.24
CA GLY A 4 -6.22 5.99 -2.32
C GLY A 4 -6.64 4.99 -1.23
N PRO A 5 -7.24 5.47 -0.12
CA PRO A 5 -7.81 4.60 0.89
C PRO A 5 -8.77 3.59 0.26
N THR A 6 -8.47 2.31 0.42
CA THR A 6 -9.24 1.21 -0.14
C THR A 6 -9.88 0.42 1.01
N TYR A 7 -11.21 0.38 1.07
CA TYR A 7 -11.95 -0.31 2.14
C TYR A 7 -11.74 -1.84 2.19
N GLY A 8 -11.10 -2.41 1.16
CA GLY A 8 -10.91 -3.85 0.98
C GLY A 8 -9.45 -4.31 1.00
N THR A 9 -9.22 -5.40 0.29
CA THR A 9 -7.90 -6.02 0.11
C THR A 9 -7.21 -5.45 -1.13
N VAL A 10 -5.95 -5.07 -1.00
CA VAL A 10 -5.08 -4.73 -2.14
C VAL A 10 -4.15 -5.90 -2.41
N ILE A 11 -4.02 -6.27 -3.69
CA ILE A 11 -3.15 -7.37 -4.13
C ILE A 11 -2.15 -6.79 -5.13
N LEU A 12 -0.87 -6.94 -4.83
CA LEU A 12 0.25 -6.60 -5.72
C LEU A 12 0.87 -7.92 -6.20
N ARG A 13 0.88 -8.14 -7.51
CA ARG A 13 1.46 -9.35 -8.14
C ARG A 13 2.49 -8.93 -9.17
N GLU A 14 3.65 -9.59 -9.15
CA GLU A 14 4.70 -9.41 -10.16
C GLU A 14 5.12 -7.93 -10.31
N VAL A 15 5.11 -7.21 -9.18
CA VAL A 15 5.53 -5.81 -9.11
C VAL A 15 7.02 -5.77 -8.74
N HIS A 16 7.79 -5.03 -9.53
CA HIS A 16 9.23 -4.99 -9.41
C HIS A 16 9.77 -3.56 -9.38
N ASN A 17 10.84 -3.33 -8.61
CA ASN A 17 11.60 -2.08 -8.60
C ASN A 17 10.72 -0.82 -8.43
N THR A 18 9.80 -0.86 -7.48
CA THR A 18 8.72 0.14 -7.37
C THR A 18 8.47 0.55 -5.93
N ASN A 19 8.15 1.82 -5.73
CA ASN A 19 7.64 2.34 -4.47
C ASN A 19 6.12 2.48 -4.53
N VAL A 20 5.43 1.91 -3.56
CA VAL A 20 3.95 1.92 -3.46
C VAL A 20 3.53 2.54 -2.14
N THR A 21 2.64 3.52 -2.20
CA THR A 21 1.94 4.04 -1.03
C THR A 21 0.50 3.58 -1.07
N VAL A 22 0.03 2.91 -0.01
CA VAL A 22 -1.32 2.32 0.02
C VAL A 22 -1.90 2.29 1.43
N ALA A 23 -3.18 2.67 1.53
CA ALA A 23 -4.00 2.46 2.72
C ALA A 23 -5.09 1.44 2.40
N CYS A 24 -5.14 0.33 3.12
CA CYS A 24 -6.08 -0.76 2.84
C CYS A 24 -6.42 -1.59 4.08
N LYS A 25 -7.49 -2.38 4.06
CA LYS A 25 -7.79 -3.31 5.16
C LYS A 25 -6.76 -4.44 5.26
N GLN A 26 -6.33 -4.96 4.11
CA GLN A 26 -5.43 -6.10 3.99
C GLN A 26 -4.56 -5.94 2.75
N LEU A 27 -3.25 -6.22 2.86
CA LEU A 27 -2.33 -6.21 1.73
C LEU A 27 -1.81 -7.63 1.43
N HIS A 28 -1.80 -8.01 0.16
CA HIS A 28 -1.14 -9.22 -0.34
C HIS A 28 -0.08 -8.85 -1.36
N LEU A 29 1.13 -9.35 -1.17
CA LEU A 29 2.26 -9.25 -2.09
C LEU A 29 2.58 -10.65 -2.59
N TRP A 30 2.64 -10.83 -3.91
CA TRP A 30 3.01 -12.10 -4.53
C TRP A 30 4.02 -11.88 -5.65
N LYS A 31 5.14 -12.61 -5.62
CA LYS A 31 6.18 -12.57 -6.68
C LYS A 31 6.72 -11.16 -6.93
N CYS A 32 6.77 -10.32 -5.89
CA CYS A 32 7.27 -8.95 -6.00
C CYS A 32 8.76 -8.88 -5.66
N SER A 33 9.52 -7.98 -6.30
CA SER A 33 10.93 -7.81 -5.94
C SER A 33 11.40 -6.36 -5.93
N GLN A 34 12.25 -6.01 -4.96
CA GLN A 34 12.77 -4.63 -4.80
C GLN A 34 11.62 -3.62 -4.68
N VAL A 35 10.70 -3.87 -3.75
CA VAL A 35 9.50 -3.03 -3.55
C VAL A 35 9.55 -2.37 -2.18
N THR A 36 9.32 -1.06 -2.13
CA THR A 36 9.08 -0.35 -0.87
C THR A 36 7.60 -0.05 -0.75
N VAL A 37 6.98 -0.47 0.34
CA VAL A 37 5.55 -0.23 0.60
C VAL A 37 5.40 0.71 1.80
N PHE A 38 4.89 1.91 1.55
CA PHE A 38 4.40 2.83 2.57
C PHE A 38 2.96 2.47 2.91
N LEU A 39 2.76 1.74 4.02
CA LEU A 39 1.54 1.02 4.31
C LEU A 39 0.79 1.61 5.52
N HIS A 40 -0.52 1.76 5.35
CA HIS A 40 -1.46 1.78 6.47
C HIS A 40 -2.44 0.61 6.30
N SER A 41 -2.43 -0.35 7.25
CA SER A 41 -3.37 -1.47 7.21
C SER A 41 -3.88 -1.89 8.59
N PHE A 42 -5.14 -2.33 8.62
CA PHE A 42 -5.77 -2.86 9.84
C PHE A 42 -5.28 -4.27 10.20
N ARG A 43 -4.75 -4.99 9.22
CA ARG A 43 -4.24 -6.35 9.36
C ARG A 43 -2.81 -6.45 8.84
N PRO A 44 -2.01 -7.40 9.37
CA PRO A 44 -0.65 -7.62 8.88
C PRO A 44 -0.62 -7.96 7.38
N PRO A 45 0.36 -7.45 6.61
CA PRO A 45 0.50 -7.80 5.20
C PRO A 45 0.90 -9.26 5.02
N ILE A 46 0.40 -9.89 3.95
CA ILE A 46 0.78 -11.25 3.55
C ILE A 46 1.77 -11.15 2.41
N VAL A 47 2.93 -11.78 2.57
CA VAL A 47 4.04 -11.75 1.59
C VAL A 47 4.34 -13.17 1.12
N ARG A 48 4.32 -13.39 -0.19
CA ARG A 48 4.60 -14.71 -0.81
C ARG A 48 5.56 -14.58 -1.98
N GLU A 49 6.62 -15.40 -1.99
CA GLU A 49 7.61 -15.43 -3.07
C GLU A 49 8.20 -14.05 -3.40
N CYS A 50 8.38 -13.18 -2.40
CA CYS A 50 8.90 -11.83 -2.61
C CYS A 50 10.35 -11.71 -2.16
N VAL A 51 11.11 -10.83 -2.80
CA VAL A 51 12.54 -10.61 -2.52
C VAL A 51 12.81 -9.12 -2.33
N LYS A 52 13.51 -8.73 -1.25
CA LYS A 52 13.83 -7.32 -0.95
C LYS A 52 12.58 -6.43 -0.90
N VAL A 53 11.61 -6.79 -0.05
CA VAL A 53 10.44 -5.95 0.25
C VAL A 53 10.70 -5.17 1.54
N HIS A 54 10.52 -3.85 1.49
CA HIS A 54 10.66 -2.98 2.66
C HIS A 54 9.31 -2.36 2.99
N PHE A 55 8.97 -2.33 4.28
CA PHE A 55 7.76 -1.67 4.77
C PHE A 55 8.14 -0.40 5.52
N ALA A 56 7.35 0.65 5.30
CA ALA A 56 7.43 1.92 6.01
C ALA A 56 6.02 2.42 6.33
N ALA A 57 5.92 3.38 7.24
CA ALA A 57 4.65 4.03 7.54
C ALA A 57 4.09 4.77 6.32
N PHE A 58 2.76 4.80 6.18
CA PHE A 58 2.08 5.57 5.14
C PHE A 58 2.54 7.03 5.12
N ASN A 59 2.90 7.54 3.94
CA ASN A 59 3.65 8.80 3.79
C ASN A 59 2.94 9.87 2.96
N VAL A 60 1.64 9.71 2.69
CA VAL A 60 0.86 10.67 1.90
C VAL A 60 -0.14 11.37 2.80
N SER A 61 -0.16 12.70 2.77
CA SER A 61 -1.27 13.52 3.26
C SER A 61 -2.17 13.88 2.09
N TYR A 62 -3.45 13.58 2.20
CA TYR A 62 -4.43 14.14 1.28
C TYR A 62 -4.78 15.54 1.78
N GLU A 63 -4.55 16.57 0.96
CA GLU A 63 -5.32 17.80 1.12
C GLU A 63 -6.76 17.46 0.77
N VAL A 64 -7.53 17.14 1.80
CA VAL A 64 -8.98 17.23 1.68
C VAL A 64 -9.22 18.71 1.47
N ASN A 65 -9.47 19.14 0.22
CA ASN A 65 -10.24 20.34 0.00
C ASN A 65 -11.47 20.16 0.88
N ARG A 66 -11.49 20.86 2.02
CA ARG A 66 -12.64 20.90 2.92
C ARG A 66 -13.77 21.49 2.10
N ILE A 67 -14.52 20.64 1.41
CA ILE A 67 -15.92 20.89 1.18
C ILE A 67 -16.53 20.75 2.57
N HIS A 68 -16.47 21.86 3.31
CA HIS A 68 -17.30 22.08 4.48
C HIS A 68 -18.74 21.83 4.05
N SER A 69 -19.39 20.93 4.78
CA SER A 69 -20.81 20.98 5.16
C SER A 69 -21.83 21.32 4.07
N LEU A 70 -22.61 20.32 3.66
CA LEU A 70 -24.08 20.39 3.66
C LEU A 70 -24.64 19.02 4.03
#